data_AF-A0A7X7PQ67-F1
#
_entry.id   AF-A0A7X7PQ67-F1
#
_cell.length_a   1.000
_cell.length_b   1.000
_cell.length_c   1.000
_cell.angle_alpha   90.00
_cell.angle_beta   90.00
_cell.angle_gamma   90.00
#
_symmetry.space_group_name_H-M   'P 1'
#
loop_
_entity.id
_entity.type
_entity.pdbx_description
1 polymer ?
#
loop_
_entity_poly.entity_id
_entity_poly.type
_entity_poly.pdbx_seq_one_letter_code
_entity_poly.pdbx_strand_id
1 'polypeptide(L)' 'MSAVKLEKPTLDPALLEERRMLLKGNHAVSYGVMRCRPEVIAMYPITPQTPIVEKIADLALNGEIDAEIMTCES' A
#
# COMPACT_ATOMS: atom_id res chain seq x y z
N MET A 1 -11.74 -16.38 -29.73
CA MET A 1 -12.15 -16.07 -28.35
C MET A 1 -11.44 -14.78 -27.96
N SER A 2 -12.16 -13.67 -28.05
CA SER A 2 -11.62 -12.31 -27.94
C SER A 2 -11.15 -12.03 -26.51
N ALA A 3 -9.93 -11.52 -26.39
CA ALA A 3 -9.42 -10.93 -25.16
C ALA A 3 -10.45 -9.93 -24.63
N VAL A 4 -10.87 -10.11 -23.37
CA VAL A 4 -11.65 -9.12 -22.64
C VAL A 4 -10.77 -7.87 -22.52
N LYS A 5 -11.05 -6.87 -23.36
CA LYS A 5 -10.54 -5.51 -23.17
C LYS A 5 -11.06 -5.07 -21.80
N LEU A 6 -10.18 -5.08 -20.80
CA LEU A 6 -10.41 -4.31 -19.58
C LEU A 6 -10.38 -2.84 -20.01
N GLU A 7 -11.55 -2.29 -20.31
CA GLU A 7 -11.73 -0.84 -20.36
C GLU A 7 -11.24 -0.30 -19.02
N LYS A 8 -10.17 0.50 -19.08
CA LYS A 8 -9.65 1.18 -17.89
C LYS A 8 -10.84 1.90 -17.27
N PRO A 9 -11.20 1.64 -16.00
CA PRO A 9 -12.30 2.35 -15.37
C PRO A 9 -12.00 3.83 -15.53
N THR A 10 -12.91 4.53 -16.21
CA THR A 10 -12.81 5.96 -16.52
C THR A 10 -13.01 6.73 -15.23
N LEU A 11 -11.99 6.69 -14.36
CA LEU A 11 -11.96 7.45 -13.14
C LEU A 11 -11.78 8.92 -13.53
N ASP A 12 -12.63 9.78 -12.99
CA ASP A 12 -12.65 11.22 -13.28
C ASP A 12 -11.23 11.79 -13.24
N PRO A 13 -10.75 12.44 -14.31
CA PRO A 13 -9.39 13.00 -14.37
C PRO A 13 -9.10 14.00 -13.25
N ALA A 14 -10.10 14.68 -12.69
CA ALA A 14 -9.93 15.55 -11.53
C ALA A 14 -9.58 14.76 -10.25
N LEU A 15 -10.13 13.54 -10.08
CA LEU A 15 -9.72 12.62 -9.00
C LEU A 15 -8.30 12.07 -9.22
N LEU A 16 -7.85 12.00 -10.47
CA LEU A 16 -6.49 11.58 -10.80
C LEU A 16 -5.45 12.70 -10.60
N GLU A 17 -5.88 13.95 -10.43
CA GLU A 17 -5.02 15.13 -10.33
C GLU A 17 -4.58 15.40 -8.88
N GLU A 18 -5.27 14.84 -7.89
CA GLU A 18 -5.05 15.14 -6.47
C GLU A 18 -3.69 14.66 -5.92
N ARG A 19 -3.01 13.70 -6.59
CA ARG A 19 -1.54 13.43 -6.53
C ARG A 19 -1.21 12.12 -7.27
N ARG A 20 -0.63 12.19 -8.47
CA ARG A 20 0.02 11.01 -9.08
C ARG A 20 1.44 10.87 -8.57
N MET A 21 1.77 9.69 -8.03
CA MET A 21 3.11 9.38 -7.55
C MET A 21 3.66 8.18 -8.33
N LEU A 22 4.92 8.26 -8.79
CA LEU A 22 5.60 7.13 -9.38
C LEU A 22 6.11 6.22 -8.25
N LEU A 23 5.58 5.00 -8.18
CA LEU A 23 5.83 4.08 -7.07
C LEU A 23 6.36 2.74 -7.57
N LYS A 24 7.20 2.10 -6.75
CA LYS A 24 7.45 0.66 -6.86
C LYS A 24 6.17 -0.09 -6.45
N GLY A 25 5.93 -1.28 -7.01
CA GLY A 25 4.75 -2.09 -6.67
C GLY A 25 4.60 -2.34 -5.17
N ASN A 26 5.68 -2.70 -4.49
CA ASN A 26 5.70 -2.90 -3.03
C ASN A 26 5.27 -1.64 -2.26
N HIS A 27 5.78 -0.46 -2.64
CA HIS A 27 5.39 0.78 -1.96
C HIS A 27 3.93 1.14 -2.23
N ALA A 28 3.42 0.85 -3.43
CA ALA A 28 2.01 1.05 -3.75
C ALA A 28 1.10 0.21 -2.83
N VAL A 29 1.51 -1.02 -2.48
CA VAL A 29 0.82 -1.83 -1.47
C VAL A 29 0.84 -1.13 -0.10
N SER A 30 1.99 -0.64 0.37
CA SER A 30 2.08 0.06 1.66
C SER A 30 1.18 1.30 1.74
N TYR A 31 1.12 2.11 0.67
CA TYR A 31 0.18 3.23 0.60
C TYR A 31 -1.28 2.76 0.54
N GLY A 32 -1.56 1.64 -0.10
CA GLY A 32 -2.88 1.01 -0.05
C GLY A 32 -3.28 0.64 1.38
N VAL A 33 -2.39 -0.03 2.10
CA VAL A 33 -2.59 -0.39 3.52
C VAL A 33 -2.85 0.84 4.37
N MET A 34 -2.05 1.90 4.24
CA MET A 34 -2.26 3.17 4.93
C MET A 34 -3.66 3.75 4.68
N ARG A 35 -4.13 3.71 3.43
CA ARG A 35 -5.45 4.24 3.05
C ARG A 35 -6.61 3.38 3.54
N CYS A 36 -6.39 2.09 3.80
CA CYS A 36 -7.37 1.21 4.42
C CYS A 36 -7.60 1.50 5.92
N ARG A 37 -6.69 2.25 6.58
CA ARG A 37 -6.75 2.55 8.02
C ARG A 37 -6.95 1.29 8.89
N PRO A 38 -6.07 0.28 8.77
CA PRO A 38 -6.17 -0.91 9.60
C PRO A 38 -5.92 -0.56 11.07
N GLU A 39 -6.56 -1.29 11.97
CA GLU A 39 -6.31 -1.18 13.42
C GLU A 39 -5.09 -2.02 13.84
N VAL A 40 -4.80 -3.12 13.14
CA VAL A 40 -3.70 -4.04 13.43
C VAL A 40 -3.00 -4.46 12.15
N ILE A 41 -1.67 -4.49 12.16
CA ILE A 41 -0.82 -4.97 11.05
C ILE A 41 0.15 -6.03 11.59
N ALA A 42 -0.08 -7.28 11.20
CA ALA A 42 0.85 -8.37 11.44
C ALA A 42 1.88 -8.45 10.30
N MET A 43 3.16 -8.41 10.61
CA MET A 43 4.23 -8.39 9.61
C MET A 43 5.41 -9.30 9.96
N TYR A 44 6.03 -9.86 8.92
CA TYR A 44 7.24 -10.68 9.05
C TYR A 44 8.18 -10.39 7.87
N PRO A 45 9.46 -10.02 8.09
CA PRO A 45 10.37 -9.68 7.01
C PRO A 45 10.74 -10.90 6.15
N ILE A 46 10.37 -10.90 4.87
CA ILE A 46 10.80 -11.92 3.90
C ILE A 46 10.92 -11.35 2.47
N THR A 47 11.96 -11.75 1.74
CA THR A 47 12.18 -11.33 0.33
C THR A 47 11.13 -11.98 -0.59
N PRO A 48 10.52 -11.27 -1.57
CA PRO A 48 10.74 -9.87 -2.00
C PRO A 48 9.79 -8.85 -1.35
N GLN A 49 9.07 -9.25 -0.29
CA GLN A 49 8.07 -8.44 0.38
C GLN A 49 8.67 -7.46 1.39
N THR A 50 9.92 -7.64 1.83
CA THR A 50 10.64 -6.77 2.79
C THR A 50 10.43 -5.27 2.57
N PRO A 51 10.48 -4.71 1.34
CA PRO A 51 10.24 -3.28 1.13
C PRO A 51 8.83 -2.80 1.50
N ILE A 52 7.84 -3.71 1.60
CA ILE A 52 6.48 -3.40 2.04
C ILE A 52 6.48 -3.11 3.54
N VAL A 53 7.08 -4.00 4.34
CA VAL A 53 7.11 -3.86 5.81
C VAL A 53 7.98 -2.69 6.24
N GLU A 54 9.11 -2.47 5.56
CA GLU A 54 9.97 -1.30 5.79
C GLU A 54 9.19 0.00 5.56
N LYS A 55 8.47 0.09 4.44
CA LYS A 55 7.70 1.28 4.12
C LYS A 55 6.50 1.48 5.05
N ILE A 56 5.85 0.42 5.53
CA ILE A 56 4.77 0.53 6.53
C ILE A 56 5.34 1.05 7.85
N ALA A 57 6.50 0.55 8.29
CA ALA A 57 7.16 1.04 9.50
C ALA A 57 7.52 2.53 9.38
N ASP A 58 8.05 2.98 8.24
CA ASP A 58 8.30 4.41 7.99
C ASP A 58 7.04 5.27 8.10
N LEU A 59 5.92 4.80 7.51
CA LEU A 59 4.64 5.51 7.55
C LEU A 59 4.07 5.59 8.97
N ALA A 60 4.20 4.51 9.75
CA ALA A 60 3.80 4.50 11.15
C ALA A 60 4.66 5.44 12.01
N LEU A 61 5.98 5.45 11.81
CA LEU A 61 6.90 6.37 12.49
C LEU A 61 6.60 7.85 12.18
N ASN A 62 6.12 8.14 10.97
CA ASN A 62 5.68 9.48 10.57
C ASN A 62 4.27 9.85 11.09
N GLY A 63 3.58 8.93 11.77
CA GLY A 63 2.20 9.12 12.22
C GLY A 63 1.16 9.07 11.09
N GLU A 64 1.52 8.53 9.92
CA GLU A 64 0.60 8.35 8.78
C GLU A 64 -0.25 7.07 8.90
N ILE A 65 0.17 6.13 9.75
CA ILE A 65 -0.57 4.91 10.10
C ILE A 65 -0.76 4.90 11.62
N ASP A 66 -2.01 4.83 12.04
CA ASP A 66 -2.42 4.62 13.43
C ASP A 66 -2.92 3.18 13.57
N ALA A 67 -1.98 2.25 13.77
CA ALA A 67 -2.24 0.81 13.86
C ALA A 67 -1.27 0.15 14.84
N GLU A 68 -1.72 -0.92 15.50
CA GLU A 68 -0.83 -1.79 16.26
C GLU A 68 -0.02 -2.67 15.29
N ILE A 69 1.30 -2.52 15.33
CA ILE A 69 2.21 -3.30 14.49
C ILE A 69 2.76 -4.48 15.30
N MET A 70 2.44 -5.69 14.85
CA MET A 70 2.91 -6.93 15.46
C MET A 70 3.95 -7.60 14.56
N THR A 71 5.12 -7.94 15.11
CA THR A 71 6.07 -8.82 14.42
C THR A 71 5.76 -10.27 14.76
N CYS A 72 5.55 -11.11 13.75
CA CYS A 72 5.05 -12.48 13.93
C CYS A 72 6.07 -13.48 14.52
N GLU A 73 7.06 -13.00 15.29
CA GLU A 73 8.05 -13.84 15.98
C GLU A 73 7.88 -13.87 17.52
N SER A 74 6.87 -13.21 18.08
CA SER A 74 6.50 -13.21 19.51
C SER A 74 5.02 -13.43 19.75
#